data_AF-A0ABD3QLZ4-F1
#
_entry.id   AF-A0ABD3QLZ4-F1
#
_cell.length_a   1.000
_cell.length_b   1.000
_cell.length_c   1.000
_cell.angle_alpha   90.00
_cell.angle_beta   90.00
_cell.angle_gamma   90.00
#
_symmetry.space_group_name_H-M   'P 1'
#
loop_
_entity.id
_entity.type
_entity.pdbx_description
1 polymer ?
#
loop_
_entity_poly.entity_id
_entity_poly.type
_entity_poly.pdbx_seq_one_letter_code
_entity_poly.pdbx_strand_id
1 'polypeptide(L)'
;MVLYSFGPASNPTSVYHTTTHHFPGWLLYARDNPAKASSIEIYNAAEYQRMRLHYNCSGLILHEICHIIHQHVLPGGLGNAMIIELHEISEQCGKYAKVLRRDWALKDVDTDMAYCILNHKEFFAEISVAFLADFYQDVGAGTTIMAKCSPPFVSPAIIERIRQQSSVSMRSCVSGTRLSIMVVPHCAKFFPFTRSQLRRYDPRVFKSFVKLWQFIEDWEDFDGRRCYDC
;
A
#
# COMPACT_ATOMS: atom_id res chain seq x y z
N MET A 1 -21.98 4.92 -23.85
CA MET A 1 -21.63 3.51 -23.60
C MET A 1 -20.14 3.37 -23.85
N VAL A 2 -19.33 3.23 -22.80
CA VAL A 2 -17.89 2.96 -22.97
C VAL A 2 -17.78 1.53 -23.46
N LEU A 3 -17.33 1.32 -24.70
CA LEU A 3 -17.00 -0.02 -25.16
C LEU A 3 -15.75 -0.46 -24.39
N TYR A 4 -15.89 -1.44 -23.50
CA TYR A 4 -14.73 -2.12 -22.92
C TYR A 4 -14.01 -2.86 -24.05
N SER A 5 -12.87 -2.33 -24.47
CA SER A 5 -11.99 -2.93 -25.47
C SER A 5 -10.73 -3.48 -24.78
N PHE A 6 -10.17 -4.56 -25.33
CA PHE A 6 -8.96 -5.20 -24.83
C PHE A 6 -7.87 -5.23 -25.91
N GLY A 7 -6.65 -5.58 -25.52
CA GLY A 7 -5.51 -5.70 -26.43
C GLY A 7 -4.71 -4.39 -26.63
N PRO A 8 -3.70 -4.41 -27.51
CA PRO A 8 -2.71 -3.34 -27.64
C PRO A 8 -3.29 -1.96 -28.00
N ALA A 9 -4.43 -1.92 -28.69
CA ALA A 9 -5.11 -0.66 -28.99
C ALA A 9 -5.69 0.02 -27.73
N SER A 10 -6.07 -0.77 -26.73
CA SER A 10 -6.68 -0.28 -25.49
C SER A 10 -5.65 -0.07 -24.38
N ASN A 11 -4.54 -0.83 -24.43
CA ASN A 11 -3.43 -0.79 -23.50
C ASN A 11 -2.10 -0.75 -24.28
N PRO A 12 -1.80 0.35 -24.97
CA PRO A 12 -0.61 0.47 -25.84
C PRO A 12 0.70 0.50 -25.05
N THR A 13 0.65 0.80 -23.75
CA THR A 13 1.83 0.89 -22.90
C THR A 13 2.06 -0.42 -22.17
N SER A 14 3.31 -0.90 -22.20
CA SER A 14 3.73 -2.08 -21.44
C SER A 14 4.38 -1.65 -20.12
N VAL A 15 3.65 -1.87 -19.03
CA VAL A 15 4.08 -1.58 -17.66
C VAL A 15 3.90 -2.85 -16.82
N TYR A 16 4.59 -2.96 -15.69
CA TYR A 16 4.54 -4.18 -14.87
C TYR A 16 3.72 -4.02 -13.58
N HIS A 17 3.43 -2.80 -13.15
CA HIS A 17 2.82 -2.55 -11.85
C HIS A 17 1.28 -2.56 -11.91
N THR A 18 0.66 -2.55 -10.74
CA THR A 18 -0.74 -2.25 -10.53
C THR A 18 -0.83 -0.79 -10.09
N THR A 19 -1.79 -0.02 -10.61
CA THR A 19 -1.89 1.42 -10.30
C THR A 19 -3.29 1.96 -10.50
N THR A 20 -3.59 3.01 -9.76
CA THR A 20 -4.76 3.86 -9.91
C THR A 20 -4.45 5.06 -10.80
N HIS A 21 -5.22 5.22 -11.86
CA HIS A 21 -5.08 6.33 -12.79
C HIS A 21 -5.94 7.51 -12.36
N HIS A 22 -5.45 8.38 -11.47
CA HIS A 22 -6.26 9.49 -10.95
C HIS A 22 -6.80 10.45 -12.03
N PHE A 23 -5.95 10.82 -12.98
CA PHE A 23 -6.22 11.82 -14.01
C PHE A 23 -5.62 11.39 -15.36
N PRO A 24 -6.15 11.88 -16.49
CA PRO A 24 -5.63 11.49 -17.82
C PRO A 24 -4.21 11.98 -18.11
N GLY A 25 -3.68 12.94 -17.34
CA GLY A 25 -2.38 13.56 -17.64
C GLY A 25 -1.20 12.57 -17.72
N TRP A 26 -1.09 11.65 -16.76
CA TRP A 26 -0.03 10.63 -16.80
C TRP A 26 -0.24 9.64 -17.95
N LEU A 27 -1.48 9.23 -18.21
CA LEU A 27 -1.82 8.33 -19.31
C LEU A 27 -1.41 8.95 -20.66
N LEU A 28 -1.70 10.24 -20.88
CA LEU A 28 -1.25 10.96 -22.08
C LEU A 28 0.28 11.00 -22.20
N TYR A 29 0.98 11.28 -21.08
CA TYR A 29 2.44 11.28 -21.05
C TYR A 29 3.04 9.91 -21.37
N ALA A 30 2.47 8.84 -20.79
CA ALA A 30 2.87 7.46 -20.99
C ALA A 30 2.42 6.89 -22.35
N ARG A 31 1.74 7.70 -23.19
CA ARG A 31 1.13 7.30 -24.46
C ARG A 31 0.14 6.14 -24.33
N ASP A 32 -0.58 6.14 -23.23
CA ASP A 32 -1.65 5.20 -22.88
C ASP A 32 -3.04 5.83 -23.13
N ASN A 33 -4.11 5.05 -22.92
CA ASN A 33 -5.48 5.47 -23.14
C ASN A 33 -5.99 6.39 -21.99
N PRO A 34 -6.24 7.69 -22.25
CA PRO A 34 -6.71 8.62 -21.22
C PRO A 34 -8.11 8.30 -20.68
N ALA A 35 -8.90 7.49 -21.38
CA ALA A 35 -10.21 7.05 -20.91
C ALA A 35 -10.13 6.13 -19.68
N LYS A 36 -8.93 5.66 -19.31
CA LYS A 36 -8.67 4.89 -18.09
C LYS A 36 -8.61 5.75 -16.83
N ALA A 37 -8.74 7.08 -16.93
CA ALA A 37 -8.78 7.93 -15.74
C ALA A 37 -9.90 7.48 -14.77
N SER A 38 -9.66 7.62 -13.47
CA SER A 38 -10.48 7.09 -12.38
C SER A 38 -10.71 5.59 -12.41
N SER A 39 -9.75 4.81 -12.93
CA SER A 39 -9.77 3.35 -12.87
C SER A 39 -8.50 2.76 -12.25
N ILE A 40 -8.57 1.47 -11.94
CA ILE A 40 -7.43 0.68 -11.47
C ILE A 40 -7.02 -0.25 -12.60
N GLU A 41 -5.74 -0.28 -12.91
CA GLU A 41 -5.18 -1.14 -13.94
C GLU A 41 -4.17 -2.12 -13.35
N ILE A 42 -4.34 -3.40 -13.70
CA ILE A 42 -3.37 -4.46 -13.45
C ILE A 42 -2.69 -4.77 -14.77
N TYR A 43 -1.56 -4.10 -15.05
CA TYR A 43 -0.86 -4.28 -16.32
C TYR A 43 -0.25 -5.67 -16.49
N ASN A 44 0.17 -6.31 -15.39
CA ASN A 44 0.75 -7.64 -15.40
C ASN A 44 0.22 -8.50 -14.27
N ALA A 45 -0.58 -9.51 -14.61
CA ALA A 45 -1.22 -10.39 -13.64
C ALA A 45 -0.19 -11.23 -12.84
N ALA A 46 0.90 -11.69 -13.45
CA ALA A 46 1.92 -12.47 -12.77
C ALA A 46 2.66 -11.61 -11.72
N GLU A 47 2.98 -10.37 -12.08
CA GLU A 47 3.60 -9.43 -11.17
C GLU A 47 2.65 -9.02 -10.04
N TYR A 48 1.37 -8.80 -10.33
CA TYR A 48 0.35 -8.61 -9.30
C TYR A 48 0.27 -9.81 -8.33
N GLN A 49 0.23 -11.04 -8.85
CA GLN A 49 0.21 -12.25 -8.02
C GLN A 49 1.45 -12.36 -7.11
N ARG A 50 2.61 -11.91 -7.60
CA ARG A 50 3.83 -11.85 -6.80
C ARG A 50 3.76 -10.74 -5.75
N MET A 51 3.37 -9.53 -6.15
CA MET A 51 3.42 -8.33 -5.32
C MET A 51 2.36 -8.32 -4.22
N ARG A 52 1.17 -8.85 -4.49
CA ARG A 52 0.07 -8.91 -3.53
C ARG A 52 0.39 -9.70 -2.26
N LEU A 53 1.35 -10.64 -2.34
CA LEU A 53 1.87 -11.37 -1.18
C LEU A 53 2.64 -10.46 -0.20
N HIS A 54 3.02 -9.25 -0.60
CA HIS A 54 3.62 -8.29 0.32
C HIS A 54 2.57 -7.39 1.01
N TYR A 55 1.31 -7.46 0.58
CA TYR A 55 0.23 -6.59 1.05
C TYR A 55 -0.95 -7.40 1.61
N ASN A 56 -0.76 -8.29 2.57
CA ASN A 56 -1.91 -8.97 3.20
C ASN A 56 -2.80 -9.70 2.17
N CYS A 57 -2.21 -10.24 1.10
CA CYS A 57 -2.91 -10.81 -0.04
C CYS A 57 -3.74 -9.77 -0.82
N SER A 58 -4.92 -9.38 -0.33
CA SER A 58 -5.80 -8.44 -1.02
C SER A 58 -5.45 -6.97 -0.78
N GLY A 59 -4.51 -6.67 0.11
CA GLY A 59 -4.14 -5.30 0.45
C GLY A 59 -3.55 -4.50 -0.71
N LEU A 60 -2.95 -5.13 -1.73
CA LEU A 60 -2.44 -4.40 -2.90
C LEU A 60 -3.57 -3.82 -3.73
N ILE A 61 -4.61 -4.62 -4.02
CA ILE A 61 -5.77 -4.08 -4.73
C ILE A 61 -6.57 -3.13 -3.82
N LEU A 62 -6.60 -3.38 -2.52
CA LEU A 62 -7.22 -2.48 -1.55
C LEU A 62 -6.52 -1.11 -1.49
N HIS A 63 -5.18 -1.07 -1.59
CA HIS A 63 -4.41 0.16 -1.70
C HIS A 63 -4.89 1.01 -2.88
N GLU A 64 -5.00 0.39 -4.06
CA GLU A 64 -5.52 1.07 -5.25
C GLU A 64 -6.98 1.53 -5.09
N ILE A 65 -7.82 0.70 -4.48
CA ILE A 65 -9.21 1.10 -4.17
C ILE A 65 -9.22 2.32 -3.23
N CYS A 66 -8.31 2.38 -2.25
CA CYS A 66 -8.22 3.53 -1.36
C CYS A 66 -7.84 4.82 -2.10
N HIS A 67 -7.05 4.75 -3.17
CA HIS A 67 -6.81 5.91 -4.03
C HIS A 67 -8.10 6.44 -4.68
N ILE A 68 -8.97 5.55 -5.16
CA ILE A 68 -10.28 5.92 -5.72
C ILE A 68 -11.19 6.50 -4.63
N ILE A 69 -11.26 5.87 -3.45
CA ILE A 69 -12.03 6.38 -2.30
C ILE A 69 -11.56 7.78 -1.92
N HIS A 70 -10.24 7.99 -1.79
CA HIS A 70 -9.69 9.31 -1.50
C HIS A 70 -10.12 10.35 -2.54
N GLN A 71 -10.09 9.99 -3.82
CA GLN A 71 -10.43 10.91 -4.89
C GLN A 71 -11.91 11.30 -4.92
N HIS A 72 -12.82 10.34 -4.67
CA HIS A 72 -14.24 10.51 -4.95
C HIS A 72 -15.12 10.64 -3.70
N VAL A 73 -14.70 10.09 -2.57
CA VAL A 73 -15.51 10.03 -1.33
C VAL A 73 -15.13 11.14 -0.36
N LEU A 74 -13.83 11.38 -0.16
CA LEU A 74 -13.38 12.34 0.85
C LEU A 74 -13.66 13.79 0.43
N PRO A 75 -14.05 14.68 1.36
CA PRO A 75 -14.21 16.10 1.07
C PRO A 75 -12.90 16.70 0.54
N GLY A 76 -12.97 17.43 -0.58
CA GLY A 76 -11.78 17.95 -1.26
C GLY A 76 -11.00 16.90 -2.06
N GLY A 77 -11.49 15.66 -2.16
CA GLY A 77 -10.89 14.58 -2.93
C GLY A 77 -9.42 14.35 -2.55
N LEU A 78 -8.56 14.21 -3.56
CA LEU A 78 -7.11 14.08 -3.37
C LEU A 78 -6.41 15.27 -2.70
N GLY A 79 -7.14 16.38 -2.48
CA GLY A 79 -6.70 17.56 -1.72
C GLY A 79 -7.28 17.61 -0.32
N ASN A 80 -7.77 16.50 0.23
CA ASN A 80 -8.37 16.48 1.57
C ASN A 80 -7.39 17.03 2.62
N ALA A 81 -7.77 18.13 3.27
CA ALA A 81 -6.91 18.87 4.19
C ALA A 81 -6.51 18.03 5.43
N MET A 82 -7.40 17.17 5.93
CA MET A 82 -7.11 16.31 7.07
C MET A 82 -6.03 15.28 6.74
N ILE A 83 -6.08 14.70 5.53
CA ILE A 83 -5.06 13.74 5.08
C ILE A 83 -3.71 14.41 4.91
N ILE A 84 -3.67 15.62 4.33
CA ILE A 84 -2.44 16.41 4.18
C ILE A 84 -1.83 16.70 5.55
N GLU A 85 -2.62 17.23 6.49
CA GLU A 85 -2.15 17.54 7.84
C GLU A 85 -1.61 16.29 8.57
N LEU A 86 -2.34 15.18 8.49
CA LEU A 86 -1.92 13.92 9.12
C LEU A 86 -0.63 13.37 8.52
N HIS A 87 -0.44 13.48 7.20
CA HIS A 87 0.80 13.09 6.53
C HIS A 87 1.97 13.96 7.00
N GLU A 88 1.82 15.29 7.02
CA GLU A 88 2.86 16.22 7.49
C GLU A 88 3.28 15.93 8.94
N ILE A 89 2.31 15.74 9.84
CA ILE A 89 2.58 15.37 11.24
C ILE A 89 3.32 14.03 11.32
N SER A 90 2.91 13.06 10.51
CA SER A 90 3.49 11.71 10.51
C SER A 90 4.92 11.70 9.98
N GLU A 91 5.22 12.54 8.99
CA GLU A 91 6.57 12.78 8.51
C GLU A 91 7.44 13.43 9.60
N GLN A 92 6.96 14.52 10.19
CA GLN A 92 7.70 15.28 11.22
C GLN A 92 7.99 14.46 12.48
N CYS A 93 7.11 13.53 12.86
CA CYS A 93 7.32 12.71 14.03
C CYS A 93 8.41 11.63 13.83
N GLY A 94 8.83 11.38 12.59
CA GLY A 94 9.93 10.48 12.24
C GLY A 94 9.66 8.98 12.44
N LYS A 95 8.48 8.59 12.97
CA LYS A 95 8.13 7.18 13.20
C LYS A 95 8.31 6.35 11.92
N TYR A 96 7.78 6.86 10.82
CA TYR A 96 7.76 6.20 9.53
C TYR A 96 9.09 6.29 8.75
N ALA A 97 10.11 6.98 9.29
CA ALA A 97 11.40 7.14 8.61
C ALA A 97 12.22 5.84 8.54
N LYS A 98 11.99 4.91 9.47
CA LYS A 98 12.64 3.59 9.50
C LYS A 98 11.74 2.57 10.15
N VAL A 99 11.08 1.76 9.33
CA VAL A 99 10.12 0.74 9.79
C VAL A 99 10.44 -0.61 9.19
N LEU A 100 9.88 -1.65 9.80
CA LEU A 100 10.04 -3.02 9.34
C LEU A 100 9.51 -3.15 7.91
N ARG A 101 10.31 -3.77 7.05
CA ARG A 101 9.94 -4.00 5.66
C ARG A 101 9.41 -5.41 5.42
N ARG A 102 8.36 -5.56 4.62
CA ARG A 102 7.75 -6.87 4.34
C ARG A 102 8.27 -7.55 3.08
N ASP A 103 8.70 -6.76 2.12
CA ASP A 103 9.39 -7.31 0.98
C ASP A 103 10.84 -7.51 1.30
N TRP A 104 11.18 -8.77 1.42
CA TRP A 104 12.43 -9.14 0.82
C TRP A 104 12.24 -9.20 -0.68
N ALA A 105 12.33 -8.07 -1.37
CA ALA A 105 12.66 -8.03 -2.79
C ALA A 105 14.10 -8.55 -3.01
N LEU A 106 14.46 -9.63 -2.32
CA LEU A 106 15.80 -10.20 -2.20
C LEU A 106 16.84 -9.24 -1.60
N LYS A 107 16.44 -8.19 -0.86
CA LYS A 107 17.35 -7.20 -0.25
C LYS A 107 17.72 -7.57 1.19
N ASP A 108 19.00 -7.62 1.53
CA ASP A 108 19.52 -8.03 2.86
C ASP A 108 19.30 -7.03 4.04
N VAL A 109 18.17 -6.33 4.10
CA VAL A 109 17.85 -5.35 5.17
C VAL A 109 16.45 -5.55 5.72
N ASP A 110 16.26 -5.53 7.04
CA ASP A 110 14.94 -5.74 7.68
C ASP A 110 14.11 -4.46 7.86
N THR A 111 14.66 -3.30 7.50
CA THR A 111 14.00 -2.00 7.65
C THR A 111 14.20 -1.11 6.43
N ASP A 112 13.26 -0.20 6.18
CA ASP A 112 13.37 0.89 5.20
C ASP A 112 12.47 2.07 5.62
N MET A 113 12.50 3.15 4.85
CA MET A 113 11.54 4.24 4.96
C MET A 113 10.14 3.77 4.54
N ALA A 114 9.09 4.17 5.28
CA ALA A 114 7.74 3.77 4.94
C ALA A 114 7.24 4.46 3.65
N TYR A 115 6.60 3.70 2.77
CA TYR A 115 6.03 4.21 1.53
C TYR A 115 4.95 5.27 1.76
N CYS A 116 4.22 5.14 2.88
CA CYS A 116 3.17 6.07 3.29
C CYS A 116 3.68 7.52 3.46
N ILE A 117 4.97 7.77 3.65
CA ILE A 117 5.48 9.16 3.79
C ILE A 117 5.89 9.80 2.46
N LEU A 118 5.85 9.09 1.33
CA LEU A 118 6.21 9.68 0.03
C LEU A 118 5.33 10.87 -0.36
N ASN A 119 4.03 10.77 -0.09
CA ASN A 119 3.07 11.87 -0.20
C ASN A 119 1.77 11.51 0.52
N HIS A 120 0.90 12.49 0.71
CA HIS A 120 -0.35 12.35 1.44
C HIS A 120 -1.36 11.37 0.79
N LYS A 121 -1.28 11.13 -0.52
CA LYS A 121 -2.16 10.15 -1.20
C LYS A 121 -1.74 8.72 -0.83
N GLU A 122 -0.44 8.44 -0.91
CA GLU A 122 0.15 7.17 -0.45
C GLU A 122 -0.07 6.97 1.04
N PHE A 123 0.03 8.05 1.83
CA PHE A 123 -0.27 8.01 3.25
C PHE A 123 -1.67 7.45 3.53
N PHE A 124 -2.68 8.00 2.85
CA PHE A 124 -4.05 7.52 3.02
C PHE A 124 -4.21 6.06 2.59
N ALA A 125 -3.70 5.70 1.40
CA ALA A 125 -3.86 4.35 0.87
C ALA A 125 -3.17 3.28 1.74
N GLU A 126 -1.91 3.52 2.13
CA GLU A 126 -1.14 2.60 2.94
C GLU A 126 -1.70 2.39 4.34
N ILE A 127 -1.99 3.50 5.04
CA ILE A 127 -2.51 3.42 6.40
C ILE A 127 -3.91 2.81 6.41
N SER A 128 -4.70 3.01 5.35
CA SER A 128 -6.00 2.35 5.19
C SER A 128 -5.89 0.83 5.08
N VAL A 129 -4.92 0.31 4.32
CA VAL A 129 -4.67 -1.13 4.26
C VAL A 129 -4.35 -1.70 5.64
N ALA A 130 -3.50 -1.03 6.41
CA ALA A 130 -3.21 -1.44 7.78
C ALA A 130 -4.46 -1.34 8.67
N PHE A 131 -5.22 -0.25 8.57
CA PHE A 131 -6.42 0.02 9.36
C PHE A 131 -7.52 -1.04 9.12
N LEU A 132 -7.74 -1.46 7.88
CA LEU A 132 -8.77 -2.44 7.51
C LEU A 132 -8.36 -3.90 7.77
N ALA A 133 -7.07 -4.15 8.04
CA ALA A 133 -6.56 -5.48 8.34
C ALA A 133 -6.81 -5.92 9.81
N ASP A 134 -8.08 -6.11 10.19
CA ASP A 134 -8.50 -6.53 11.55
C ASP A 134 -8.67 -8.05 11.74
N PHE A 135 -8.52 -8.82 10.67
CA PHE A 135 -8.73 -10.27 10.67
C PHE A 135 -7.48 -11.07 11.13
N TYR A 136 -6.37 -10.40 11.41
CA TYR A 136 -5.11 -11.01 11.84
C TYR A 136 -4.89 -10.90 13.35
N GLN A 137 -5.76 -11.56 14.11
CA GLN A 137 -5.79 -11.45 15.58
C GLN A 137 -4.49 -11.98 16.23
N ASP A 138 -3.93 -13.07 15.71
CA ASP A 138 -2.77 -13.77 16.30
C ASP A 138 -1.43 -13.02 16.18
N VAL A 139 -1.26 -12.19 15.14
CA VAL A 139 -0.06 -11.34 14.93
C VAL A 139 -0.30 -9.90 15.41
N GLY A 140 -1.50 -9.64 15.91
CA GLY A 140 -1.96 -8.36 16.42
C GLY A 140 -1.48 -8.04 17.83
N ALA A 141 -0.61 -8.82 18.47
CA ALA A 141 -0.14 -8.59 19.84
C ALA A 141 0.91 -7.45 19.99
N GLY A 142 1.35 -6.84 18.88
CA GLY A 142 2.16 -5.61 18.92
C GLY A 142 3.67 -5.83 19.05
N THR A 143 4.15 -7.03 18.71
CA THR A 143 5.59 -7.28 18.56
C THR A 143 6.15 -6.60 17.32
N THR A 144 7.44 -6.26 17.33
CA THR A 144 8.23 -5.80 16.18
C THR A 144 9.16 -6.90 15.66
N ILE A 145 9.03 -8.12 16.17
CA ILE A 145 9.74 -9.29 15.65
C ILE A 145 9.04 -9.73 14.37
N MET A 146 9.70 -9.57 13.22
CA MET A 146 9.11 -9.84 11.90
C MET A 146 8.36 -11.19 11.81
N ALA A 147 9.00 -12.27 12.29
CA ALA A 147 8.44 -13.61 12.29
C ALA A 147 7.15 -13.78 13.13
N LYS A 148 6.86 -12.82 14.02
CA LYS A 148 5.71 -12.82 14.93
C LYS A 148 4.72 -11.67 14.65
N CYS A 149 5.13 -10.66 13.88
CA CYS A 149 4.31 -9.47 13.63
C CYS A 149 3.84 -9.35 12.19
N SER A 150 4.51 -9.94 11.20
CA SER A 150 3.93 -9.95 9.85
C SER A 150 2.83 -11.00 9.80
N PRO A 151 1.61 -10.67 9.34
CA PRO A 151 0.68 -11.70 8.87
C PRO A 151 1.37 -12.67 7.91
N PRO A 152 1.00 -13.95 7.91
CA PRO A 152 1.76 -14.99 7.24
C PRO A 152 1.86 -14.74 5.74
N PHE A 153 3.09 -14.52 5.26
CA PHE A 153 3.44 -14.58 3.84
C PHE A 153 4.69 -15.42 3.67
N VAL A 154 4.45 -16.65 3.24
CA VAL A 154 5.48 -17.66 3.01
C VAL A 154 5.91 -17.58 1.55
N SER A 155 6.60 -16.49 1.18
CA SER A 155 7.54 -16.61 0.06
C SER A 155 8.62 -17.60 0.50
N PRO A 156 8.85 -18.71 -0.23
CA PRO A 156 9.83 -19.73 0.17
C PRO A 156 11.22 -19.15 0.45
N ALA A 157 11.63 -18.12 -0.30
CA ALA A 157 12.91 -17.42 -0.12
C ALA A 157 13.01 -16.69 1.23
N ILE A 158 11.90 -16.14 1.73
CA ILE A 158 11.86 -15.46 3.04
C ILE A 158 11.94 -16.49 4.17
N ILE A 159 11.23 -17.61 4.05
CA ILE A 159 11.28 -18.71 5.02
C ILE A 159 12.71 -19.23 5.16
N GLU A 160 13.37 -19.47 4.03
CA GLU A 160 14.73 -19.99 3.99
C GLU A 160 15.72 -19.04 4.65
N ARG A 161 15.63 -17.73 4.35
CA ARG A 161 16.48 -16.74 5.02
C ARG A 161 16.25 -16.67 6.53
N ILE A 162 14.99 -16.68 6.99
CA ILE A 162 14.67 -16.68 8.43
C ILE A 162 15.27 -17.93 9.11
N ARG A 163 15.17 -19.10 8.48
CA ARG A 163 15.79 -20.34 8.98
C ARG A 163 17.31 -20.21 9.08
N GLN A 164 17.96 -19.63 8.06
CA GLN A 164 19.40 -19.39 8.03
C GLN A 164 19.85 -18.35 9.08
N GLN A 165 19.13 -17.25 9.26
CA GLN A 165 19.45 -16.27 10.31
C GLN A 165 19.29 -16.86 11.72
N SER A 166 18.31 -17.75 11.90
CA SER A 166 18.10 -18.47 13.17
C SER A 166 19.25 -19.42 13.50
N SER A 167 19.93 -19.99 12.49
CA SER A 167 21.09 -20.86 12.68
C SER A 167 22.43 -20.10 12.74
N VAL A 168 22.50 -18.89 12.15
CA VAL A 168 23.70 -18.03 12.11
C VAL A 168 23.87 -17.16 13.37
N SER A 169 22.89 -17.10 14.28
CA SER A 169 23.04 -16.43 15.59
C SER A 169 24.17 -17.00 16.50
N MET A 170 24.99 -17.94 15.99
CA MET A 170 26.26 -18.36 16.60
C MET A 170 27.54 -17.76 15.97
N ARG A 171 27.52 -17.03 14.84
CA ARG A 171 28.75 -16.44 14.24
C ARG A 171 28.51 -15.09 13.55
N SER A 172 29.42 -14.15 13.83
CA SER A 172 29.36 -12.70 13.61
C SER A 172 29.66 -12.17 12.18
N CYS A 173 29.14 -10.96 11.90
CA CYS A 173 29.51 -9.86 10.95
C CYS A 173 29.76 -10.17 9.44
N VAL A 174 29.41 -9.31 8.45
CA VAL A 174 30.02 -8.00 8.06
C VAL A 174 29.12 -7.29 7.01
N SER A 175 29.23 -5.95 6.92
CA SER A 175 28.48 -5.04 6.01
C SER A 175 28.99 -4.94 4.57
N GLY A 176 28.15 -4.51 3.62
CA GLY A 176 28.56 -4.02 2.30
C GLY A 176 27.51 -3.12 1.63
N THR A 177 27.94 -1.96 1.14
CA THR A 177 27.16 -0.90 0.47
C THR A 177 27.16 -1.00 -1.06
N ARG A 178 26.11 -0.49 -1.73
CA ARG A 178 26.18 0.37 -2.95
C ARG A 178 24.78 0.91 -3.33
N LEU A 179 24.68 2.22 -3.57
CA LEU A 179 23.48 2.87 -4.11
C LEU A 179 23.53 2.91 -5.65
N SER A 180 22.41 2.58 -6.27
CA SER A 180 22.07 2.87 -7.67
C SER A 180 20.71 3.57 -7.68
N ILE A 181 20.60 4.69 -8.37
CA ILE A 181 19.34 5.40 -8.59
C ILE A 181 18.59 4.63 -9.67
N MET A 182 17.68 3.75 -9.25
CA MET A 182 16.67 3.12 -10.10
C MET A 182 15.31 3.70 -9.72
N VAL A 183 14.47 3.98 -10.71
CA VAL A 183 13.03 4.21 -10.50
C VAL A 183 12.50 2.99 -9.75
N VAL A 184 12.20 3.18 -8.47
CA VAL A 184 11.93 2.08 -7.54
C VAL A 184 10.53 1.54 -7.85
N PRO A 185 10.36 0.23 -8.07
CA PRO A 185 9.04 -0.36 -8.27
C PRO A 185 8.14 -0.02 -7.07
N HIS A 186 6.86 0.29 -7.31
CA HIS A 186 5.84 0.47 -6.27
C HIS A 186 6.01 -0.61 -5.20
N CYS A 187 6.47 -0.20 -4.03
CA CYS A 187 6.90 -1.07 -2.95
C CYS A 187 6.35 -0.52 -1.65
N ALA A 188 5.08 -0.75 -1.40
CA ALA A 188 4.53 -0.46 -0.10
C ALA A 188 4.61 -1.71 0.79
N LYS A 189 5.56 -1.65 1.71
CA LYS A 189 6.06 -2.82 2.42
C LYS A 189 6.32 -2.52 3.87
N PHE A 190 5.48 -1.78 4.57
CA PHE A 190 5.94 -1.12 5.78
C PHE A 190 5.01 -1.27 6.98
N PHE A 191 5.61 -1.61 8.12
CA PHE A 191 4.91 -1.67 9.39
C PHE A 191 4.30 -0.30 9.73
N PRO A 192 3.08 -0.25 10.29
CA PRO A 192 2.26 -1.36 10.80
C PRO A 192 1.52 -2.16 9.71
N PHE A 193 1.40 -3.48 9.89
CA PHE A 193 0.75 -4.38 8.90
C PHE A 193 -0.72 -4.69 9.20
N THR A 194 -1.18 -4.46 10.43
CA THR A 194 -2.53 -4.81 10.90
C THR A 194 -3.16 -3.68 11.68
N ARG A 195 -4.48 -3.75 11.85
CA ARG A 195 -5.25 -2.73 12.57
C ARG A 195 -4.76 -2.57 14.00
N SER A 196 -4.51 -3.70 14.66
CA SER A 196 -4.01 -3.72 16.04
C SER A 196 -2.57 -3.19 16.17
N GLN A 197 -1.73 -3.40 15.16
CA GLN A 197 -0.39 -2.81 15.13
C GLN A 197 -0.45 -1.31 14.93
N LEU A 198 -1.27 -0.83 13.98
CA LEU A 198 -1.48 0.60 13.75
C LEU A 198 -1.96 1.29 15.02
N ARG A 199 -2.95 0.70 15.71
CA ARG A 199 -3.49 1.21 16.98
C ARG A 199 -2.42 1.44 18.04
N ARG A 200 -1.44 0.53 18.16
CA ARG A 200 -0.35 0.67 19.15
C ARG A 200 0.78 1.56 18.67
N TYR A 201 1.16 1.45 17.40
CA TYR A 201 2.30 2.14 16.82
C TYR A 201 2.03 3.65 16.63
N ASP A 202 0.85 3.97 16.12
CA ASP A 202 0.40 5.34 15.99
C ASP A 202 -1.06 5.53 16.43
N PRO A 203 -1.30 5.68 17.75
CA PRO A 203 -2.64 5.89 18.28
C PRO A 203 -3.32 7.16 17.74
N ARG A 204 -2.53 8.20 17.38
CA ARG A 204 -3.05 9.47 16.86
C ARG A 204 -3.58 9.28 15.44
N VAL A 205 -2.77 8.69 14.57
CA VAL A 205 -3.18 8.33 13.21
C VAL A 205 -4.36 7.35 13.27
N PHE A 206 -4.28 6.31 14.12
CA PHE A 206 -5.36 5.34 14.29
C PHE A 206 -6.69 6.02 14.64
N LYS A 207 -6.72 6.90 15.65
CA LYS A 207 -7.94 7.63 16.04
C LYS A 207 -8.50 8.49 14.91
N SER A 208 -7.63 9.08 14.10
CA SER A 208 -8.03 9.91 12.96
C SER A 208 -8.62 9.05 11.84
N PHE A 209 -8.02 7.89 11.57
CA PHE A 209 -8.54 6.91 10.61
C PHE A 209 -9.87 6.29 11.04
N VAL A 210 -10.13 6.13 12.35
CA VAL A 210 -11.48 5.76 12.84
C VAL A 210 -12.53 6.76 12.35
N LYS A 211 -12.27 8.06 12.50
CA LYS A 211 -13.21 9.11 12.06
C LYS A 211 -13.35 9.17 10.54
N LEU A 212 -12.23 9.06 9.82
CA LEU A 212 -12.22 9.08 8.35
C LEU A 212 -13.01 7.91 7.77
N TRP A 213 -12.79 6.70 8.27
CA TRP A 213 -13.49 5.52 7.79
C TRP A 213 -14.95 5.49 8.21
N GLN A 214 -15.32 6.05 9.37
CA GLN A 214 -16.72 6.25 9.71
C GLN A 214 -17.40 7.20 8.72
N PHE A 215 -16.75 8.31 8.35
CA PHE A 215 -17.26 9.19 7.30
C PHE A 215 -17.41 8.48 5.95
N ILE A 216 -16.44 7.64 5.56
CA ILE A 216 -16.49 6.87 4.31
C ILE A 216 -17.62 5.83 4.34
N GLU A 217 -17.85 5.17 5.47
CA GLU A 217 -18.95 4.21 5.66
C GLU A 217 -20.32 4.88 5.58
N ASP A 218 -20.44 6.11 6.09
CA ASP A 218 -21.66 6.91 6.05
C ASP A 218 -21.83 7.68 4.72
N TRP A 219 -20.88 7.57 3.79
CA TRP A 219 -20.94 8.30 2.52
C TRP A 219 -21.96 7.67 1.57
N GLU A 220 -22.81 8.52 1.00
CA GLU A 220 -23.77 8.15 -0.03
C GLU A 220 -23.47 8.93 -1.32
N ASP A 221 -23.65 8.27 -2.46
CA ASP A 221 -23.56 8.95 -3.76
C ASP A 221 -24.73 9.94 -3.93
N PHE A 222 -24.44 11.08 -4.54
CA PHE A 222 -25.37 12.20 -4.72
C PHE A 222 -26.65 11.83 -5.51
N ASP A 223 -26.63 10.72 -6.24
CA ASP A 223 -27.75 10.27 -7.08
C ASP A 223 -28.81 9.44 -6.34
N GLY A 224 -28.60 9.06 -5.08
CA GLY A 224 -29.56 8.23 -4.31
C GLY A 224 -29.90 6.87 -4.94
N ARG A 225 -29.20 6.48 -6.03
CA ARG A 225 -29.36 5.19 -6.69
C ARG A 225 -28.61 4.16 -5.87
N ARG A 226 -29.36 3.21 -5.32
CA ARG A 226 -28.75 2.02 -4.74
C ARG A 226 -28.13 1.21 -5.89
N CYS A 227 -27.00 0.58 -5.62
CA CYS A 227 -26.20 -0.20 -6.59
C CYS A 227 -26.97 -1.36 -7.28
N TYR A 228 -28.23 -1.59 -6.93
CA TYR A 228 -29.10 -2.65 -7.45
C TYR A 228 -30.02 -2.21 -8.60
N ASP A 229 -29.96 -0.96 -9.05
CA ASP A 229 -30.83 -0.42 -10.11
C ASP A 229 -30.21 -0.47 -11.53
N CYS A 230 -29.26 -1.40 -11.77
CA CYS A 230 -28.59 -1.63 -13.06
C CYS A 230 -29.22 -2.80 -13.83
#